data_AF-L0IHP4-F1
#
_entry.id   AF-L0IHP4-F1
#
_cell.length_a   1.000
_cell.length_b   1.000
_cell.length_c   1.000
_cell.angle_alpha   90.00
_cell.angle_beta   90.00
_cell.angle_gamma   90.00
#
_symmetry.space_group_name_H-M   'P 1'
#
loop_
_entity.id
_entity.type
_entity.pdbx_description
1 polymer ?
#
loop_
_entity_poly.entity_id
_entity_poly.type
_entity_poly.pdbx_seq_one_letter_code
_entity_poly.pdbx_strand_id
1 'polypeptide(L)'
;MTDSDHTTDADSTDSNDATDVEPTPDADAAASAEATATTERDRLGAATGENADDLAEAVETLARLQRSGTLDDLAALADVAALGSQAMDDEMVTQLAATGTSLGEVADTAADEDVARTLESLLAAVGEAGAEPAAPVGVIGLVKAMRDPEVQAGVGFLLSLAKAVGRETR
;
A
#
# COMPACT_ATOMS: atom_id res chain seq x y z
N MET A 1 -90.82 15.22 76.26
CA MET A 1 -90.22 14.12 75.50
C MET A 1 -89.33 14.78 74.44
N THR A 2 -88.19 15.34 74.86
CA THR A 2 -86.85 14.68 74.99
C THR A 2 -86.26 14.43 73.60
N ASP A 3 -85.10 14.94 73.19
CA ASP A 3 -84.13 15.87 73.77
C ASP A 3 -83.34 16.48 72.61
N SER A 4 -82.91 17.72 72.79
CA SER A 4 -81.77 18.29 72.06
C SER A 4 -80.50 17.70 72.66
N ASP A 5 -79.53 17.29 71.84
CA ASP A 5 -78.15 17.62 72.18
C ASP A 5 -77.19 17.66 70.98
N HIS A 6 -76.19 18.50 71.20
CA HIS A 6 -75.16 19.00 70.31
C HIS A 6 -73.86 18.25 70.57
N THR A 7 -73.03 18.00 69.54
CA THR A 7 -71.59 18.34 69.42
C THR A 7 -70.89 17.52 68.32
N THR A 8 -70.34 18.25 67.35
CA THR A 8 -69.05 18.11 66.66
C THR A 8 -68.20 16.85 66.87
N ASP A 9 -67.84 16.19 65.77
CA ASP A 9 -66.44 15.85 65.49
C ASP A 9 -66.17 15.91 63.97
N ALA A 10 -65.06 16.57 63.64
CA ALA A 10 -64.52 16.68 62.30
C ALA A 10 -63.74 15.39 62.00
N ASP A 11 -63.95 14.82 60.80
CA ASP A 11 -62.96 13.94 60.20
C ASP A 11 -62.58 14.46 58.83
N SER A 12 -61.29 14.46 58.60
CA SER A 12 -60.59 15.19 57.55
C SER A 12 -59.81 14.19 56.71
N THR A 13 -59.89 14.36 55.39
CA THR A 13 -58.86 14.02 54.39
C THR A 13 -58.71 12.54 54.01
N ASP A 14 -59.06 12.21 52.75
CA ASP A 14 -58.10 11.71 51.74
C ASP A 14 -58.77 11.75 50.34
N SER A 15 -58.45 12.73 49.50
CA SER A 15 -57.50 12.62 48.36
C SER A 15 -57.67 11.31 47.57
N ASN A 16 -58.37 11.32 46.44
CA ASN A 16 -57.82 11.68 45.12
C ASN A 16 -56.76 10.67 44.65
N ASP A 17 -57.14 9.71 43.79
CA ASP A 17 -56.35 9.43 42.59
C ASP A 17 -57.19 8.66 41.55
N ALA A 18 -57.70 9.40 40.58
CA ALA A 18 -58.13 8.85 39.31
C ALA A 18 -57.02 9.16 38.32
N THR A 19 -56.23 8.17 37.94
CA THR A 19 -55.53 8.25 36.65
C THR A 19 -55.35 6.87 36.02
N ASP A 20 -56.43 6.35 35.45
CA ASP A 20 -56.34 5.47 34.27
C ASP A 20 -55.93 6.38 33.09
N VAL A 21 -54.63 6.59 32.93
CA VAL A 21 -54.08 7.26 31.74
C VAL A 21 -54.02 6.23 30.63
N GLU A 22 -54.94 6.31 29.66
CA GLU A 22 -54.76 5.58 28.40
C GLU A 22 -53.46 6.08 27.74
N PRO A 23 -52.53 5.16 27.37
CA PRO A 23 -51.30 5.56 26.72
C PRO A 23 -51.61 6.10 25.32
N THR A 24 -51.37 7.39 25.11
CA THR A 24 -51.49 8.03 23.79
C THR A 24 -50.46 7.44 22.81
N PRO A 25 -50.84 7.11 21.57
CA PRO A 25 -49.98 6.43 20.58
C PRO A 25 -48.67 7.19 20.25
N ASP A 26 -48.64 8.50 20.46
CA ASP A 26 -47.45 9.33 20.25
C ASP A 26 -46.35 9.08 21.30
N ALA A 27 -46.71 8.67 22.53
CA ALA A 27 -45.75 8.40 23.60
C ALA A 27 -44.99 7.08 23.37
N ASP A 28 -45.67 6.06 22.83
CA ASP A 28 -45.08 4.75 22.56
C ASP A 28 -44.15 4.78 21.32
N ALA A 29 -44.51 5.56 20.30
CA ALA A 29 -43.66 5.80 19.13
C ALA A 29 -42.38 6.57 19.48
N ALA A 30 -42.48 7.59 20.34
CA ALA A 30 -41.33 8.35 20.82
C ALA A 30 -40.39 7.48 21.68
N ALA A 31 -40.94 6.68 22.60
CA ALA A 31 -40.18 5.78 23.44
C ALA A 31 -39.46 4.68 22.62
N SER A 32 -40.12 4.13 21.60
CA SER A 32 -39.54 3.13 20.70
C SER A 32 -38.39 3.70 19.85
N ALA A 33 -38.52 4.95 19.38
CA ALA A 33 -37.47 5.64 18.65
C ALA A 33 -36.23 5.90 19.53
N GLU A 34 -36.43 6.32 20.78
CA GLU A 34 -35.35 6.56 21.74
C GLU A 34 -34.64 5.25 22.16
N ALA A 35 -35.39 4.16 22.36
CA ALA A 35 -34.83 2.84 22.66
C ALA A 35 -33.96 2.31 21.50
N THR A 36 -34.39 2.52 20.25
CA THR A 36 -33.62 2.13 19.06
C THR A 36 -32.35 2.96 18.93
N ALA A 37 -32.45 4.30 19.10
CA ALA A 37 -31.30 5.18 19.06
C ALA A 37 -30.27 4.84 20.14
N THR A 38 -30.72 4.47 21.34
CA THR A 38 -29.84 4.04 22.44
C THR A 38 -29.15 2.72 22.10
N THR A 39 -29.90 1.73 21.59
CA THR A 39 -29.34 0.43 21.19
C THR A 39 -28.29 0.56 20.09
N GLU A 40 -28.53 1.40 19.08
CA GLU A 40 -27.57 1.68 18.00
C GLU A 40 -26.33 2.41 18.53
N ARG A 41 -26.48 3.35 19.46
CA ARG A 41 -25.35 4.02 20.12
C ARG A 41 -24.52 3.05 20.96
N ASP A 42 -25.15 2.13 21.67
CA ASP A 42 -24.47 1.13 22.47
C ASP A 42 -23.73 0.12 21.58
N ARG A 43 -24.35 -0.30 20.47
CA ARG A 43 -23.69 -1.13 19.45
C ARG A 43 -22.49 -0.42 18.82
N LEU A 44 -22.65 0.83 18.42
CA LEU A 44 -21.57 1.63 17.85
C LEU A 44 -20.46 1.89 18.86
N GLY A 45 -20.81 2.13 20.13
CA GLY A 45 -19.87 2.30 21.24
C GLY A 45 -19.09 1.02 21.54
N ALA A 46 -19.75 -0.15 21.50
CA ALA A 46 -19.09 -1.44 21.63
C ALA A 46 -18.16 -1.72 20.44
N ALA A 47 -18.63 -1.52 19.21
CA ALA A 47 -17.82 -1.73 18.00
C ALA A 47 -16.64 -0.74 17.91
N THR A 48 -16.84 0.52 18.26
CA THR A 48 -15.78 1.54 18.29
C THR A 48 -14.82 1.29 19.44
N GLY A 49 -15.32 0.87 20.61
CA GLY A 49 -14.51 0.57 21.80
C GLY A 49 -13.61 -0.65 21.60
N GLU A 50 -14.13 -1.71 20.99
CA GLU A 50 -13.36 -2.92 20.65
C GLU A 50 -12.23 -2.64 19.66
N ASN A 51 -12.40 -1.65 18.77
CA ASN A 51 -11.41 -1.25 17.77
C ASN A 51 -10.73 0.11 18.11
N ALA A 52 -10.91 0.62 19.34
CA ALA A 52 -10.53 2.00 19.66
C ALA A 52 -9.02 2.22 19.58
N ASP A 53 -8.25 1.25 20.05
CA ASP A 53 -6.79 1.31 20.05
C ASP A 53 -6.23 1.25 18.62
N ASP A 54 -6.76 0.34 17.79
CA ASP A 54 -6.36 0.22 16.37
C ASP A 54 -6.70 1.49 15.57
N LEU A 55 -7.87 2.08 15.80
CA LEU A 55 -8.27 3.34 15.17
C LEU A 55 -7.38 4.50 15.62
N ALA A 56 -7.01 4.56 16.90
CA ALA A 56 -6.11 5.58 17.43
C ALA A 56 -4.73 5.49 16.77
N GLU A 57 -4.18 4.28 16.63
CA GLU A 57 -2.90 4.05 15.97
C GLU A 57 -2.94 4.40 14.47
N ALA A 58 -4.03 4.05 13.79
CA ALA A 58 -4.23 4.40 12.38
C ALA A 58 -4.31 5.92 12.17
N VAL A 59 -5.06 6.64 13.02
CA VAL A 59 -5.17 8.10 12.97
C VAL A 59 -3.84 8.77 13.30
N GLU A 60 -3.08 8.26 14.28
CA GLU A 60 -1.73 8.75 14.57
C GLU A 60 -0.79 8.53 13.38
N THR A 61 -0.88 7.37 12.73
CA THR A 61 -0.10 7.08 11.52
C THR A 61 -0.45 8.03 10.37
N LEU A 62 -1.74 8.26 10.11
CA LEU A 62 -2.19 9.25 9.13
C LEU A 62 -1.74 10.66 9.50
N ALA A 63 -1.81 11.05 10.78
CA ALA A 63 -1.35 12.35 11.25
C ALA A 63 0.16 12.54 11.08
N ARG A 64 0.95 11.48 11.30
CA ARG A 64 2.40 11.47 11.03
C ARG A 64 2.66 11.63 9.53
N LEU A 65 1.96 10.90 8.68
CA LEU A 65 2.10 10.98 7.22
C LEU A 65 1.65 12.34 6.65
N GLN A 66 0.62 12.97 7.22
CA GLN A 66 0.22 14.32 6.85
C GLN A 66 1.29 15.33 7.25
N ARG A 67 1.85 15.18 8.46
CA ARG A 67 2.86 16.10 8.99
C ARG A 67 4.18 16.02 8.22
N SER A 68 4.53 14.84 7.70
CA SER A 68 5.69 14.67 6.83
C SER A 68 5.45 15.09 5.38
N GLY A 69 4.22 15.46 5.00
CA GLY A 69 3.83 15.77 3.62
C GLY A 69 3.63 14.54 2.72
N THR A 70 3.83 13.34 3.26
CA THR A 70 3.72 12.09 2.50
C THR A 70 2.29 11.82 2.05
N LEU A 71 1.27 12.24 2.81
CA LEU A 71 -0.12 12.13 2.35
C LEU A 71 -0.40 13.01 1.13
N ASP A 72 0.20 14.20 1.07
CA ASP A 72 0.06 15.10 -0.08
C ASP A 72 0.79 14.52 -1.31
N ASP A 73 1.99 13.94 -1.13
CA ASP A 73 2.71 13.25 -2.19
C ASP A 73 1.95 12.03 -2.73
N LEU A 74 1.34 11.24 -1.84
CA LEU A 74 0.51 10.08 -2.22
C LEU A 74 -0.75 10.52 -2.96
N ALA A 75 -1.39 11.60 -2.53
CA ALA A 75 -2.54 12.17 -3.22
C ALA A 75 -2.15 12.67 -4.62
N ALA A 76 -1.03 13.39 -4.74
CA ALA A 76 -0.50 13.83 -6.03
C ALA A 76 -0.16 12.65 -6.96
N LEU A 77 0.42 11.57 -6.42
CA LEU A 77 0.69 10.35 -7.16
C LEU A 77 -0.60 9.66 -7.60
N ALA A 78 -1.63 9.63 -6.75
CA ALA A 78 -2.95 9.09 -7.08
C ALA A 78 -3.62 9.91 -8.20
N ASP A 79 -3.50 11.23 -8.20
CA ASP A 79 -4.00 12.09 -9.27
C ASP A 79 -3.27 11.81 -10.60
N VAL A 80 -1.94 11.70 -10.57
CA VAL A 80 -1.14 11.33 -11.76
C VAL A 80 -1.52 9.94 -12.25
N ALA A 81 -1.72 8.97 -11.34
CA ALA A 81 -2.15 7.63 -11.69
C ALA A 81 -3.57 7.61 -12.27
N ALA A 82 -4.48 8.45 -11.76
CA ALA A 82 -5.84 8.58 -12.29
C ALA A 82 -5.84 9.21 -13.69
N LEU A 83 -5.01 10.23 -13.93
CA LEU A 83 -4.79 10.82 -15.25
C LEU A 83 -4.17 9.80 -16.22
N GLY A 84 -3.17 9.05 -15.74
CA GLY A 84 -2.55 7.96 -16.49
C GLY A 84 -3.56 6.88 -16.84
N SER A 85 -4.37 6.42 -15.89
CA SER A 85 -5.40 5.39 -16.12
C SER A 85 -6.50 5.83 -17.06
N GLN A 86 -6.86 7.12 -17.09
CA GLN A 86 -7.84 7.66 -18.04
C GLN A 86 -7.28 7.84 -19.44
N ALA A 87 -5.97 8.11 -19.54
CA ALA A 87 -5.26 8.23 -20.80
C ALA A 87 -4.72 6.90 -21.33
N MET A 88 -4.71 5.85 -20.50
CA MET A 88 -4.22 4.51 -20.86
C MET A 88 -5.33 3.70 -21.53
N ASP A 89 -5.06 3.30 -22.76
CA ASP A 89 -5.89 2.38 -23.52
C ASP A 89 -5.42 0.93 -23.29
N ASP A 90 -6.28 -0.06 -23.50
CA ASP A 90 -5.98 -1.49 -23.33
C ASP A 90 -4.74 -1.95 -24.13
N GLU A 91 -4.53 -1.34 -25.31
CA GLU A 91 -3.36 -1.56 -26.16
C GLU A 91 -2.07 -1.06 -25.49
N MET A 92 -2.10 0.13 -24.88
CA MET A 92 -0.95 0.67 -24.15
C MET A 92 -0.64 -0.13 -22.89
N VAL A 93 -1.66 -0.62 -22.17
CA VAL A 93 -1.48 -1.52 -21.03
C VAL A 93 -0.82 -2.83 -21.48
N THR A 94 -1.25 -3.39 -22.61
CA THR A 94 -0.66 -4.62 -23.16
C THR A 94 0.79 -4.41 -23.57
N GLN A 95 1.12 -3.30 -24.21
CA GLN A 95 2.50 -2.95 -24.59
C GLN A 95 3.38 -2.68 -23.37
N LEU A 96 2.85 -2.03 -22.34
CA LEU A 96 3.55 -1.81 -21.08
C LEU A 96 3.79 -3.13 -20.35
N ALA A 97 2.80 -4.01 -20.29
CA ALA A 97 2.95 -5.34 -19.70
C ALA A 97 3.98 -6.18 -20.47
N ALA A 98 3.96 -6.15 -21.81
CA ALA A 98 4.96 -6.82 -22.64
C ALA A 98 6.37 -6.26 -22.38
N THR A 99 6.51 -4.93 -22.32
CA THR A 99 7.79 -4.28 -21.99
C THR A 99 8.25 -4.61 -20.58
N GLY A 100 7.32 -4.65 -19.62
CA GLY A 100 7.59 -5.05 -18.23
C GLY A 100 8.05 -6.49 -18.11
N THR A 101 7.43 -7.41 -18.86
CA THR A 101 7.87 -8.81 -18.95
C THR A 101 9.26 -8.92 -19.56
N SER A 102 9.51 -8.28 -20.71
CA SER A 102 10.84 -8.29 -21.34
C SER A 102 11.91 -7.67 -20.43
N LEU A 103 11.60 -6.58 -19.73
CA LEU A 103 12.52 -5.97 -18.76
C LEU A 103 12.73 -6.88 -17.55
N GLY A 104 11.69 -7.57 -17.09
CA GLY A 104 11.76 -8.56 -16.02
C GLY A 104 12.63 -9.76 -16.38
N GLU A 105 12.52 -10.27 -17.59
CA GLU A 105 13.37 -11.35 -18.12
C GLU A 105 14.84 -10.93 -18.20
N VAL A 106 15.11 -9.69 -18.64
CA VAL A 106 16.47 -9.12 -18.63
C VAL A 106 16.99 -8.96 -17.21
N ALA A 107 16.17 -8.48 -16.29
CA ALA A 107 16.54 -8.31 -14.88
C ALA A 107 16.83 -9.65 -14.20
N ASP A 108 16.04 -10.69 -14.47
CA ASP A 108 16.26 -12.05 -13.97
C ASP A 108 17.56 -12.64 -14.51
N THR A 109 17.81 -12.48 -15.82
CA THR A 109 19.07 -12.89 -16.45
C THR A 109 20.28 -12.14 -15.88
N ALA A 110 20.12 -10.85 -15.58
CA ALA A 110 21.19 -10.05 -14.97
C ALA A 110 21.42 -10.38 -13.49
N ALA A 111 20.39 -10.85 -12.78
CA ALA A 111 20.46 -11.30 -11.40
C ALA A 111 21.04 -12.72 -11.26
N ASP A 112 21.17 -13.46 -12.36
CA ASP A 112 21.90 -14.73 -12.38
C ASP A 112 23.34 -14.53 -11.90
N GLU A 113 23.75 -15.33 -10.92
CA GLU A 113 25.04 -15.20 -10.23
C GLU A 113 26.22 -15.40 -11.19
N ASP A 114 26.11 -16.28 -12.19
CA ASP A 114 27.19 -16.52 -13.14
C ASP A 114 27.29 -15.37 -14.17
N VAL A 115 26.16 -14.80 -14.58
CA VAL A 115 26.10 -13.59 -15.41
C VAL A 115 26.67 -12.40 -14.65
N ALA A 116 26.20 -12.15 -13.43
CA ALA A 116 26.66 -11.05 -12.58
C ALA A 116 28.17 -11.11 -12.35
N ARG A 117 28.70 -12.28 -11.99
CA ARG A 117 30.16 -12.48 -11.77
C ARG A 117 30.97 -12.30 -13.04
N THR A 118 30.46 -12.75 -14.18
CA THR A 118 31.12 -12.55 -15.48
C THR A 118 31.18 -11.06 -15.84
N LEU A 119 30.07 -10.34 -15.66
CA LEU A 119 30.00 -8.89 -15.89
C LEU A 119 30.91 -8.11 -14.94
N GLU A 120 30.95 -8.48 -13.65
CA GLU A 120 31.86 -7.89 -12.67
C GLU A 120 33.33 -8.05 -13.10
N SER A 121 33.72 -9.26 -13.50
CA SER A 121 35.08 -9.54 -14.00
C SER A 121 35.42 -8.71 -15.25
N LEU A 122 34.48 -8.60 -16.20
CA LEU A 122 34.66 -7.78 -17.39
C LEU A 122 34.79 -6.29 -17.07
N LEU A 123 33.95 -5.76 -16.17
CA LEU A 123 34.01 -4.36 -15.74
C LEU A 123 35.31 -4.06 -15.00
N ALA A 124 35.77 -4.98 -14.14
CA ALA A 124 37.07 -4.88 -13.48
C ALA A 124 38.21 -4.87 -14.51
N ALA A 125 38.18 -5.76 -15.50
CA ALA A 125 39.16 -5.81 -16.57
C ALA A 125 39.17 -4.54 -17.43
N VAL A 126 38.00 -3.95 -17.70
CA VAL A 126 37.88 -2.66 -18.42
C VAL A 126 38.45 -1.52 -17.59
N GLY A 127 38.19 -1.50 -16.28
CA GLY A 127 38.76 -0.51 -15.36
C GLY A 127 40.28 -0.57 -15.31
N GLU A 128 40.85 -1.77 -15.22
CA GLU A 128 42.29 -2.01 -15.23
C GLU A 128 42.90 -1.60 -16.59
N ALA A 129 42.28 -2.00 -17.70
CA ALA A 129 42.76 -1.66 -19.04
C ALA A 129 42.73 -0.15 -19.34
N GLY A 130 41.81 0.59 -18.71
CA GLY A 130 41.71 2.04 -18.85
C GLY A 130 42.61 2.84 -17.91
N ALA A 131 43.22 2.22 -16.90
CA ALA A 131 44.00 2.90 -15.88
C ALA A 131 45.36 3.39 -16.39
N GLU A 132 45.98 2.67 -17.32
CA GLU A 132 47.30 2.99 -17.89
C GLU A 132 47.17 3.30 -19.39
N PRO A 133 47.78 4.39 -19.90
CA PRO A 133 47.75 4.71 -21.32
C PRO A 133 48.40 3.59 -22.15
N ALA A 134 47.65 3.08 -23.14
CA ALA A 134 48.11 1.99 -23.99
C ALA A 134 49.36 2.40 -24.79
N ALA A 135 50.45 1.64 -24.63
CA ALA A 135 51.65 1.83 -25.42
C ALA A 135 51.37 1.52 -26.92
N PRO A 136 51.81 2.37 -27.86
CA PRO A 136 51.58 2.13 -29.28
C PRO A 136 52.30 0.85 -29.72
N VAL A 137 51.53 -0.14 -30.20
CA VAL A 137 52.06 -1.40 -30.72
C VAL A 137 52.36 -1.30 -32.21
N GLY A 138 53.58 -1.66 -32.61
CA GLY A 138 53.94 -1.82 -34.02
C GLY A 138 53.41 -3.15 -34.59
N VAL A 139 53.50 -3.33 -35.92
CA VAL A 139 53.02 -4.54 -36.63
C VAL A 139 53.58 -5.86 -36.07
N ILE A 140 54.86 -5.89 -35.67
CA ILE A 140 55.49 -7.07 -35.05
C ILE A 140 54.95 -7.28 -33.63
N GLY A 141 54.74 -6.18 -32.89
CA GLY A 141 54.17 -6.21 -31.54
C GLY A 141 52.77 -6.80 -31.54
N LEU A 142 51.94 -6.46 -32.54
CA LEU A 142 50.61 -7.02 -32.71
C LEU A 142 50.63 -8.54 -32.95
N VAL A 143 51.51 -9.02 -33.84
CA VAL A 143 51.64 -10.46 -34.12
C VAL A 143 52.16 -11.22 -32.89
N LYS A 144 53.09 -10.61 -32.13
CA LYS A 144 53.60 -11.19 -30.89
C LYS A 144 52.51 -11.22 -29.81
N ALA A 145 51.72 -10.16 -29.68
CA ALA A 145 50.58 -10.09 -28.76
C ALA A 145 49.53 -11.15 -29.11
N MET A 146 49.25 -11.41 -30.39
CA MET A 146 48.35 -12.51 -30.76
C MET A 146 48.86 -13.92 -30.38
N ARG A 147 50.16 -14.08 -30.10
CA ARG A 147 50.75 -15.34 -29.62
C ARG A 147 50.87 -15.42 -28.10
N ASP A 148 50.50 -14.35 -27.41
CA ASP A 148 50.51 -14.28 -25.96
C ASP A 148 49.36 -15.14 -25.38
N PRO A 149 49.61 -16.02 -24.39
CA PRO A 149 48.60 -16.91 -23.82
C PRO A 149 47.39 -16.17 -23.25
N GLU A 150 47.60 -15.04 -22.60
CA GLU A 150 46.54 -14.23 -22.00
C GLU A 150 45.67 -13.59 -23.08
N VAL A 151 46.28 -13.07 -24.14
CA VAL A 151 45.55 -12.54 -25.31
C VAL A 151 44.74 -13.64 -26.02
N GLN A 152 45.31 -14.84 -26.17
CA GLN A 152 44.61 -15.97 -26.77
C GLN A 152 43.38 -16.39 -25.96
N ALA A 153 43.46 -16.37 -24.63
CA ALA A 153 42.31 -16.65 -23.77
C ALA A 153 41.18 -15.63 -24.00
N GLY A 154 41.50 -14.34 -24.06
CA GLY A 154 40.52 -13.28 -24.35
C GLY A 154 39.88 -13.43 -25.74
N VAL A 155 40.68 -13.67 -26.78
CA VAL A 155 40.18 -13.92 -28.14
C VAL A 155 39.30 -15.17 -28.18
N GLY A 156 39.67 -16.23 -27.45
CA GLY A 156 38.87 -17.46 -27.33
C GLY A 156 37.50 -17.21 -26.69
N PHE A 157 37.43 -16.36 -25.67
CA PHE A 157 36.18 -15.93 -25.06
C PHE A 157 35.30 -15.18 -26.07
N LEU A 158 35.86 -14.20 -26.80
CA LEU A 158 35.13 -13.42 -27.81
C LEU A 158 34.57 -14.32 -28.93
N LEU A 159 35.36 -15.29 -29.40
CA LEU A 159 34.89 -16.26 -30.40
C LEU A 159 33.78 -17.17 -29.85
N SER A 160 33.86 -17.54 -28.58
CA SER A 160 32.82 -18.35 -27.91
C SER A 160 31.52 -17.58 -27.76
N LEU A 161 31.59 -16.30 -27.39
CA LEU A 161 30.45 -15.39 -27.33
C LEU A 161 29.82 -15.20 -28.73
N ALA A 162 30.62 -14.92 -29.75
CA ALA A 162 30.14 -14.80 -31.13
C ALA A 162 29.45 -16.09 -31.62
N LYS A 163 30.00 -17.26 -31.24
CA LYS A 163 29.40 -18.56 -31.54
C LYS A 163 28.09 -18.78 -30.79
N ALA A 164 27.92 -18.24 -29.58
CA ALA A 164 26.66 -18.31 -28.83
C ALA A 164 25.57 -17.48 -29.51
N VAL A 165 25.85 -16.20 -29.80
CA VAL A 165 24.91 -15.29 -30.48
C VAL A 165 24.45 -15.84 -31.82
N GLY A 166 25.39 -16.35 -32.63
CA GLY A 166 25.06 -16.92 -33.94
C GLY A 166 24.19 -18.19 -33.90
N ARG A 167 24.13 -18.91 -32.77
CA ARG A 167 23.21 -20.05 -32.59
C ARG A 167 21.78 -19.60 -32.29
N GLU A 168 21.61 -18.46 -31.65
CA GLU A 168 20.31 -17.93 -31.21
C GLU A 168 19.59 -17.18 -32.34
N THR A 169 20.34 -16.52 -33.23
CA THR A 169 19.78 -15.75 -34.36
C THR A 169 19.44 -16.60 -35.60
N ARG A 170 19.45 -17.94 -35.53
CA ARG A 170 19.17 -18.85 -36.65
C ARG A 170 17.88 -19.62 -36.43
#